data_AF-A0A933WNP2-F1
#
_entry.id   AF-A0A933WNP2-F1
#
_cell.length_a   1.000
_cell.length_b   1.000
_cell.length_c   1.000
_cell.angle_alpha   90.00
_cell.angle_beta   90.00
_cell.angle_gamma   90.00
#
_symmetry.space_group_name_H-M   'P 1'
#
loop_
_entity.id
_entity.type
_entity.pdbx_description
1 polymer ?
#
loop_
_entity_poly.entity_id
_entity_poly.type
_entity_poly.pdbx_seq_one_letter_code
_entity_poly.pdbx_strand_id
1 'polypeptide(L)'
;MKISSGSLFILLLVVSVGLFSGSAFGEDKKEAPVYTNQDIEKYKRPSDSKTGVVKTDNAERKKEKSQKSKEEHEKEYWCKTASSYKKKIEKVKDDIAEAEKELSGESSMNVSYKKKKTIQNKITKSKKQLRYAEKDLGGLEDEAHRKEVPPGWLRCQFE
;
A
#
# COMPACT_ATOMS: atom_id res chain seq x y z
N MET A 1 -34.68 -25.31 -5.14
CA MET A 1 -34.15 -24.77 -6.42
C MET A 1 -35.23 -24.91 -7.48
N LYS A 2 -35.80 -23.80 -7.91
CA LYS A 2 -36.73 -23.69 -9.05
C LYS A 2 -36.30 -22.45 -9.81
N ILE A 3 -35.73 -22.66 -11.00
CA ILE A 3 -35.43 -21.63 -11.98
C ILE A 3 -36.49 -21.83 -13.06
N SER A 4 -37.33 -20.83 -13.34
CA SER A 4 -38.11 -20.82 -14.58
C SER A 4 -38.67 -19.44 -14.92
N SER A 5 -38.31 -19.01 -16.13
CA SER A 5 -39.12 -18.23 -17.06
C SER A 5 -39.44 -16.77 -16.72
N GLY A 6 -38.46 -15.90 -16.99
CA GLY A 6 -38.65 -14.46 -17.15
C GLY A 6 -37.71 -13.91 -18.22
N SER A 7 -37.54 -14.64 -19.33
CA SER A 7 -36.91 -14.17 -20.56
C SER A 7 -38.01 -13.80 -21.54
N LEU A 8 -37.83 -12.70 -22.29
CA LEU A 8 -38.71 -12.12 -23.32
C LEU A 8 -39.70 -11.03 -22.86
N PHE A 9 -39.19 -9.88 -22.41
CA PHE A 9 -39.89 -8.59 -22.53
C PHE A 9 -38.94 -7.45 -22.95
N ILE A 10 -37.92 -7.80 -23.74
CA ILE A 10 -37.17 -6.84 -24.55
C ILE A 10 -37.57 -7.15 -26.00
N LEU A 11 -38.04 -6.13 -26.73
CA LEU A 11 -38.58 -6.13 -28.11
C LEU A 11 -40.13 -6.07 -28.19
N LEU A 12 -40.72 -4.93 -27.83
CA LEU A 12 -41.98 -4.42 -28.42
C LEU A 12 -42.33 -3.00 -27.89
N LEU A 13 -41.41 -2.05 -28.06
CA LEU A 13 -41.68 -0.60 -27.95
C LEU A 13 -41.10 0.13 -29.17
N VAL A 14 -41.41 -0.40 -30.34
CA VAL A 14 -41.24 0.26 -31.63
C VAL A 14 -42.62 0.22 -32.28
N VAL A 15 -43.06 1.34 -32.86
CA VAL A 15 -44.38 1.58 -33.48
C VAL A 15 -45.48 1.77 -32.41
N SER A 16 -46.15 2.92 -32.19
CA SER A 16 -46.79 3.83 -33.15
C SER A 16 -47.39 5.01 -32.38
N VAL A 17 -46.87 6.23 -32.52
CA VAL A 17 -47.57 7.53 -32.41
C VAL A 17 -46.59 8.57 -33.02
N GLY A 18 -46.89 9.43 -33.97
CA GLY A 18 -48.09 9.70 -34.74
C GLY A 18 -47.67 10.73 -35.80
N LEU A 19 -48.19 10.54 -37.00
CA LEU A 19 -48.12 11.48 -38.11
C LEU A 19 -48.71 12.82 -37.69
N PHE A 20 -47.92 13.89 -37.72
CA PHE A 20 -48.41 15.25 -37.94
C PHE A 20 -47.54 15.93 -38.99
N SER A 21 -48.10 16.00 -40.19
CA SER A 21 -47.65 16.82 -41.30
C SER A 21 -47.77 18.30 -40.91
N GLY A 22 -46.66 19.02 -40.98
CA GLY A 22 -46.61 20.47 -40.86
C GLY A 22 -45.50 21.00 -41.76
N SER A 23 -45.87 21.35 -42.99
CA SER A 23 -45.02 22.01 -43.98
C SER A 23 -44.71 23.44 -43.53
N ALA A 24 -43.44 23.76 -43.32
CA ALA A 24 -42.95 25.13 -43.40
C ALA A 24 -41.50 25.10 -43.92
N PHE A 25 -41.38 25.40 -45.21
CA PHE A 25 -40.11 25.77 -45.82
C PHE A 25 -39.57 27.01 -45.10
N GLY A 26 -38.40 26.86 -44.51
CA GLY A 26 -37.58 27.92 -43.93
C GLY A 26 -36.13 27.51 -44.06
N GLU A 27 -35.64 27.44 -45.29
CA GLU A 27 -34.26 27.11 -45.62
C GLU A 27 -33.36 28.33 -45.39
N ASP A 28 -33.20 28.75 -44.13
CA ASP A 28 -32.07 29.58 -43.73
C ASP A 28 -30.90 28.64 -43.41
N LYS A 29 -30.21 28.20 -44.46
CA LYS A 29 -28.85 27.64 -44.33
C LYS A 29 -27.93 28.77 -43.88
N LYS A 30 -27.95 29.08 -42.58
CA LYS A 30 -26.78 29.70 -41.94
C LYS A 30 -25.71 28.63 -41.93
N GLU A 31 -24.85 28.65 -42.95
CA GLU A 31 -23.61 27.89 -42.94
C GLU A 31 -22.97 28.02 -41.56
N ALA A 32 -22.66 26.88 -40.94
CA ALA A 32 -21.94 26.89 -39.68
C ALA A 32 -20.67 27.72 -39.90
N PRO A 33 -20.37 28.74 -39.07
CA PRO A 33 -19.18 29.54 -39.27
C PRO A 33 -17.97 28.61 -39.28
N VAL A 34 -17.32 28.51 -40.43
CA VAL A 34 -16.10 27.74 -40.60
C VAL A 34 -14.98 28.60 -40.03
N TYR A 35 -14.70 28.38 -38.74
CA TYR A 35 -13.56 28.99 -38.09
C TYR A 35 -12.28 28.41 -38.69
N THR A 36 -11.50 29.27 -39.31
CA THR A 36 -10.19 28.91 -39.86
C THR A 36 -9.14 28.99 -38.76
N ASN A 37 -8.00 28.33 -38.94
CA ASN A 37 -6.89 28.42 -37.99
C ASN A 37 -6.36 29.87 -37.82
N GLN A 38 -6.67 30.78 -38.75
CA GLN A 38 -6.38 32.21 -38.63
C GLN A 38 -7.25 32.91 -37.55
N ASP A 39 -8.48 32.46 -37.34
CA ASP A 39 -9.36 33.03 -36.32
C ASP A 39 -8.86 32.74 -34.90
N ILE A 40 -8.06 31.67 -34.74
CA ILE A 40 -7.39 31.30 -33.49
C ILE A 40 -6.21 32.25 -33.21
N GLU A 41 -5.55 32.76 -34.25
CA GLU A 41 -4.40 33.66 -34.09
C GLU A 41 -4.79 35.01 -33.50
N LYS A 42 -6.00 35.49 -33.77
CA LYS A 42 -6.55 36.72 -33.16
C LYS A 42 -6.62 36.65 -31.63
N TYR A 43 -6.73 35.45 -31.07
CA TYR A 43 -6.79 35.22 -29.63
C TYR A 43 -5.46 34.72 -29.04
N LYS A 44 -4.41 34.50 -29.86
CA LYS A 44 -3.08 34.20 -29.35
C LYS A 44 -2.46 35.45 -28.73
N ARG A 45 -2.66 35.66 -27.43
CA ARG A 45 -1.85 36.64 -26.69
C ARG A 45 -0.45 36.07 -26.49
N PRO A 46 0.62 36.88 -26.60
CA PRO A 46 1.99 36.44 -26.31
C PRO A 46 2.14 35.81 -24.91
N SER A 47 1.27 36.18 -23.97
CA SER A 47 1.19 35.66 -22.60
C SER A 47 0.71 34.21 -22.47
N ASP A 48 0.00 33.69 -23.48
CA ASP A 48 -0.73 32.43 -23.36
C ASP A 48 0.14 31.21 -23.70
N SER A 49 1.33 31.45 -24.26
CA SER A 49 2.17 30.38 -24.83
C SER A 49 3.13 29.67 -23.87
N LYS A 50 3.30 30.12 -22.61
CA LYS A 50 4.41 29.61 -21.78
C LYS A 50 4.13 29.25 -20.32
N THR A 51 2.92 29.47 -19.81
CA THR A 51 2.78 29.54 -18.33
C THR A 51 1.87 28.49 -17.69
N GLY A 52 0.93 27.91 -18.43
CA GLY A 52 0.00 26.90 -17.89
C GLY A 52 0.63 25.50 -17.79
N VAL A 53 1.05 24.95 -18.92
CA VAL A 53 1.52 23.55 -19.06
C VAL A 53 2.82 23.30 -18.29
N VAL A 54 3.80 24.20 -18.37
CA VAL A 54 5.10 24.03 -17.69
C VAL A 54 4.98 24.16 -16.16
N LYS A 55 3.98 24.89 -15.65
CA LYS A 55 3.75 25.03 -14.20
C LYS A 55 3.03 23.82 -13.62
N THR A 56 2.07 23.23 -14.35
CA THR A 56 1.41 21.97 -13.94
C THR A 56 2.39 20.81 -13.93
N ASP A 57 3.24 20.67 -14.94
CA ASP A 57 4.24 19.59 -15.02
C ASP A 57 5.26 19.65 -13.87
N ASN A 58 5.70 20.86 -13.49
CA ASN A 58 6.62 21.04 -12.37
C ASN A 58 5.94 20.80 -11.00
N ALA A 59 4.66 21.14 -10.86
CA ALA A 59 3.91 20.88 -9.63
C ALA A 59 3.64 19.37 -9.46
N GLU A 60 3.30 18.67 -10.54
CA GLU A 60 3.10 17.22 -10.55
C GLU A 60 4.40 16.47 -10.26
N ARG A 61 5.50 16.82 -10.92
CA ARG A 61 6.83 16.25 -10.63
C ARG A 61 7.26 16.46 -9.17
N LYS A 62 6.94 17.62 -8.57
CA LYS A 62 7.22 17.87 -7.15
C LYS A 62 6.37 17.00 -6.23
N LYS A 63 5.10 16.79 -6.57
CA LYS A 63 4.20 15.90 -5.82
C LYS A 63 4.66 14.44 -5.90
N GLU A 64 5.01 13.96 -7.09
CA GLU A 64 5.51 12.60 -7.32
C GLU A 64 6.81 12.34 -6.54
N LYS A 65 7.77 13.28 -6.60
CA LYS A 65 9.01 13.18 -5.81
C LYS A 65 8.74 13.14 -4.31
N SER A 66 7.79 13.96 -3.83
CA SER A 66 7.42 13.95 -2.41
C SER A 66 6.74 12.65 -1.99
N GLN A 67 5.87 12.08 -2.83
CA GLN A 67 5.23 10.79 -2.58
C GLN A 67 6.25 9.65 -2.55
N LYS A 68 7.15 9.61 -3.52
CA LYS A 68 8.23 8.62 -3.57
C LYS A 68 9.13 8.68 -2.34
N SER A 69 9.51 9.89 -1.91
CA SER A 69 10.32 10.07 -0.70
C SER A 69 9.59 9.61 0.57
N LYS A 70 8.27 9.82 0.67
CA LYS A 70 7.48 9.30 1.79
C LYS A 70 7.41 7.78 1.78
N GLU A 71 7.19 7.18 0.62
CA GLU A 71 7.15 5.73 0.45
C GLU A 71 8.49 5.08 0.80
N GLU A 72 9.61 5.66 0.34
CA GLU A 72 10.96 5.20 0.70
C GLU A 72 11.19 5.26 2.22
N HIS A 73 10.73 6.33 2.87
CA HIS A 73 10.85 6.44 4.32
C HIS A 73 10.00 5.40 5.07
N GLU A 74 8.78 5.13 4.59
CA GLU A 74 7.93 4.10 5.16
C GLU A 74 8.52 2.69 4.96
N LYS A 75 9.00 2.38 3.75
CA LYS A 75 9.76 1.16 3.44
C LYS A 75 10.89 0.94 4.44
N GLU A 76 11.70 1.97 4.67
CA GLU A 76 12.81 1.92 5.60
C GLU A 76 12.34 1.74 7.05
N TYR A 77 11.29 2.44 7.47
CA TYR A 77 10.71 2.31 8.81
C TYR A 77 10.30 0.87 9.11
N TRP A 78 9.52 0.25 8.22
CA TRP A 78 9.02 -1.12 8.41
C TRP A 78 10.17 -2.14 8.42
N CYS A 79 11.09 -2.03 7.46
CA CYS A 79 12.27 -2.88 7.37
C CYS A 79 13.15 -2.78 8.62
N LYS A 80 13.50 -1.56 9.07
CA LYS A 80 14.35 -1.35 10.25
C LYS A 80 13.70 -1.87 11.51
N THR A 81 12.41 -1.58 11.69
CA THR A 81 11.68 -1.97 12.89
C THR A 81 11.54 -3.49 12.98
N ALA A 82 11.14 -4.16 11.88
CA ALA A 82 11.06 -5.61 11.82
C ALA A 82 12.43 -6.28 12.04
N SER A 83 13.49 -5.74 11.43
CA SER A 83 14.85 -6.24 11.59
C SER A 83 15.34 -6.10 13.04
N SER A 84 14.99 -5.00 13.72
CA SER A 84 15.33 -4.79 15.13
C SER A 84 14.72 -5.86 16.02
N TYR A 85 13.43 -6.17 15.84
CA TYR A 85 12.77 -7.24 16.60
C TYR A 85 13.35 -8.62 16.28
N LYS A 86 13.61 -8.93 15.00
CA LYS A 86 14.23 -10.20 14.59
C LYS A 86 15.60 -10.40 15.25
N LYS A 87 16.46 -9.36 15.23
CA LYS A 87 17.76 -9.39 15.91
C LYS A 87 17.64 -9.58 17.42
N LYS A 88 16.65 -8.93 18.05
CA LYS A 88 16.37 -9.10 19.48
C LYS A 88 15.95 -10.54 19.81
N ILE A 89 15.08 -11.13 18.98
CA ILE A 89 14.64 -12.53 19.11
C ILE A 89 15.83 -13.48 18.98
N GLU A 90 16.65 -13.31 17.94
CA GLU A 90 17.84 -14.12 17.68
C GLU A 90 18.80 -14.06 18.86
N LYS A 91 19.16 -12.85 19.32
CA LYS A 91 20.03 -12.67 20.48
C LYS A 91 19.51 -13.38 21.73
N VAL A 92 18.21 -13.26 22.02
CA VAL A 92 17.63 -13.91 23.21
C VAL A 92 17.61 -15.45 23.05
N LYS A 93 17.43 -15.97 21.84
CA LYS A 93 17.56 -17.41 21.56
C LYS A 93 19.00 -17.89 21.80
N ASP A 94 19.98 -17.13 21.36
CA ASP A 94 21.39 -17.42 21.60
C ASP A 94 21.72 -17.41 23.10
N ASP A 95 21.24 -16.39 23.84
CA ASP A 95 21.42 -16.29 25.29
C ASP A 95 20.78 -17.49 26.04
N ILE A 96 19.65 -18.00 25.55
CA ILE A 96 19.00 -19.21 26.09
C ILE A 96 19.86 -20.44 25.78
N ALA A 97 20.30 -20.61 24.54
CA ALA A 97 21.09 -21.75 24.12
C ALA A 97 22.43 -21.82 24.86
N GLU A 98 23.08 -20.68 25.08
CA GLU A 98 24.30 -20.58 25.88
C GLU A 98 24.04 -20.99 27.33
N ALA A 99 23.00 -20.44 27.96
CA ALA A 99 22.65 -20.78 29.35
C ALA A 99 22.23 -22.26 29.51
N GLU A 100 21.54 -22.84 28.52
CA GLU A 100 21.20 -24.25 28.50
C GLU A 100 22.44 -25.14 28.33
N LYS A 101 23.40 -24.72 27.50
CA LYS A 101 24.71 -25.38 27.37
C LYS A 101 25.50 -25.32 28.66
N GLU A 102 25.58 -24.16 29.32
CA GLU A 102 26.18 -24.02 30.66
C GLU A 102 25.52 -24.98 31.66
N LEU A 103 24.19 -25.03 31.70
CA LEU A 103 23.46 -25.91 32.62
C LEU A 103 23.76 -27.39 32.36
N SER A 104 23.84 -27.80 31.09
CA SER A 104 24.20 -29.17 30.70
C SER A 104 25.65 -29.52 31.05
N GLY A 105 26.59 -28.60 30.83
CA GLY A 105 28.01 -28.78 31.19
C GLY A 105 28.24 -28.77 32.71
N GLU A 106 27.43 -28.05 33.46
CA GLU A 106 27.45 -28.08 34.93
C GLU A 106 26.72 -29.28 35.54
N SER A 107 25.94 -30.01 34.75
CA SER A 107 25.36 -31.26 35.21
C SER A 107 26.42 -32.38 35.29
N SER A 108 27.46 -32.32 34.46
CA SER A 108 28.57 -33.28 34.46
C SER A 108 29.69 -32.94 35.45
N MET A 109 29.80 -31.68 35.88
CA MET A 109 30.70 -31.26 36.96
C MET A 109 29.93 -31.17 38.29
N ASN A 110 30.58 -31.40 39.43
CA ASN A 110 29.99 -31.29 40.77
C ASN A 110 29.73 -29.81 41.15
N VAL A 111 28.85 -29.14 40.41
CA VAL A 111 28.57 -27.72 40.55
C VAL A 111 27.54 -27.48 41.65
N SER A 112 27.79 -26.44 42.46
CA SER A 112 26.90 -26.00 43.53
C SER A 112 25.47 -25.78 43.04
N TYR A 113 24.50 -26.30 43.78
CA TYR A 113 23.06 -26.10 43.56
C TYR A 113 22.68 -24.63 43.34
N LYS A 114 23.36 -23.70 44.04
CA LYS A 114 23.11 -22.26 43.89
C LYS A 114 23.37 -21.77 42.46
N LYS A 115 24.44 -22.26 41.81
CA LYS A 115 24.80 -21.85 40.45
C LYS A 115 23.80 -22.40 39.43
N LYS A 116 23.43 -23.68 39.55
CA LYS A 116 22.36 -24.29 38.73
C LYS A 116 21.04 -23.51 38.82
N LYS A 117 20.64 -23.12 40.03
CA LYS A 117 19.44 -22.30 40.26
C LYS A 117 19.54 -20.93 39.59
N THR A 118 20.70 -20.27 39.64
CA THR A 118 20.93 -18.99 38.97
C THR A 118 20.79 -19.11 37.46
N ILE A 119 21.37 -20.15 36.85
CA ILE A 119 21.28 -20.38 35.40
C ILE A 119 19.83 -20.69 34.98
N GLN A 120 19.10 -21.52 35.74
CA GLN A 120 17.68 -21.76 35.49
C GLN A 120 16.83 -20.48 35.56
N ASN A 121 17.11 -19.60 36.52
CA ASN A 121 16.44 -18.30 36.60
C ASN A 121 16.76 -17.42 35.38
N LYS A 122 18.01 -17.42 34.90
CA LYS A 122 18.43 -16.74 33.66
C LYS A 122 17.64 -17.27 32.46
N ILE A 123 17.60 -18.58 32.27
CA ILE A 123 16.83 -19.24 31.19
C ILE A 123 15.35 -18.85 31.26
N THR A 124 14.73 -18.90 32.44
CA THR A 124 13.32 -18.56 32.63
C THR A 124 13.04 -17.09 32.27
N LYS A 125 13.93 -16.17 32.69
CA LYS A 125 13.83 -14.76 32.36
C LYS A 125 14.01 -14.52 30.86
N SER A 126 15.00 -15.14 30.23
CA SER A 126 15.23 -15.02 28.79
C SER A 126 14.06 -15.60 27.99
N LYS A 127 13.48 -16.73 28.39
CA LYS A 127 12.26 -17.28 27.76
C LYS A 127 11.07 -16.32 27.84
N LYS A 128 10.91 -15.63 28.97
CA LYS A 128 9.90 -14.57 29.10
C LYS A 128 10.19 -13.39 28.17
N GLN A 129 11.44 -12.96 28.05
CA GLN A 129 11.86 -11.91 27.11
C GLN A 129 11.65 -12.30 25.65
N LEU A 130 11.93 -13.56 25.30
CA LEU A 130 11.70 -14.12 23.97
C LEU A 130 10.22 -13.99 23.59
N ARG A 131 9.32 -14.46 24.46
CA ARG A 131 7.88 -14.34 24.25
C ARG A 131 7.41 -12.90 24.04
N TYR A 132 7.99 -11.94 24.75
CA TYR A 132 7.65 -10.53 24.54
C TYR A 132 8.19 -10.00 23.21
N ALA A 133 9.43 -10.33 22.84
CA ALA A 133 9.99 -9.91 21.56
C ALA A 133 9.23 -10.52 20.37
N GLU A 134 8.81 -11.77 20.47
CA GLU A 134 7.95 -12.43 19.47
C GLU A 134 6.57 -11.77 19.40
N LYS A 135 5.98 -11.41 20.55
CA LYS A 135 4.71 -10.67 20.59
C LYS A 135 4.85 -9.28 19.97
N ASP A 136 5.94 -8.58 20.23
CA ASP A 136 6.20 -7.26 19.65
C ASP A 136 6.33 -7.35 18.11
N LEU A 137 7.05 -8.37 17.61
CA LEU A 137 7.15 -8.63 16.17
C LEU A 137 5.78 -8.97 15.56
N GLY A 138 5.01 -9.85 16.20
CA GLY A 138 3.65 -10.18 15.76
C GLY A 138 2.73 -8.95 15.75
N GLY A 139 2.84 -8.07 16.75
CA GLY A 139 2.11 -6.81 16.78
C GLY A 139 2.47 -5.86 15.63
N LEU A 140 3.76 -5.83 15.23
CA LEU A 140 4.22 -5.08 14.06
C LEU A 140 3.66 -5.69 12.76
N GLU A 141 3.65 -7.02 12.64
CA GLU A 141 3.09 -7.73 11.48
C GLU A 141 1.58 -7.49 11.36
N ASP A 142 0.84 -7.53 12.48
CA ASP A 142 -0.58 -7.20 12.52
C ASP A 142 -0.83 -5.74 12.13
N GLU A 143 0.05 -4.81 12.56
CA GLU A 143 -0.05 -3.41 12.18
C GLU A 143 0.23 -3.18 10.70
N ALA A 144 1.25 -3.82 10.17
CA ALA A 144 1.56 -3.81 8.75
C ALA A 144 0.39 -4.35 7.93
N HIS A 145 -0.22 -5.47 8.36
CA HIS A 145 -1.39 -6.04 7.70
C HIS A 145 -2.59 -5.09 7.73
N ARG A 146 -2.88 -4.45 8.88
CA ARG A 146 -3.96 -3.44 9.00
C ARG A 146 -3.74 -2.21 8.10
N LYS A 147 -2.49 -1.89 7.82
CA LYS A 147 -2.09 -0.75 6.97
C LYS A 147 -1.84 -1.15 5.52
N GLU A 148 -2.18 -2.39 5.13
CA GLU A 148 -1.96 -2.94 3.78
C GLU A 148 -0.50 -2.81 3.30
N VAL A 149 0.45 -2.84 4.25
CA VAL A 149 1.88 -2.75 3.97
C VAL A 149 2.33 -4.02 3.24
N PRO A 150 3.03 -3.92 2.10
CA PRO A 150 3.51 -5.09 1.39
C PRO A 150 4.40 -5.98 2.26
N PRO A 151 4.24 -7.32 2.22
CA PRO A 151 5.00 -8.24 3.08
C PRO A 151 6.51 -8.18 2.85
N GLY A 152 6.93 -7.76 1.64
CA GLY A 152 8.33 -7.53 1.31
C GLY A 152 8.99 -6.44 2.16
N TRP A 153 8.25 -5.41 2.58
CA TRP A 153 8.83 -4.28 3.32
C TRP A 153 9.35 -4.69 4.70
N LEU A 154 8.64 -5.58 5.41
CA LEU A 154 9.09 -6.15 6.70
C LEU A 154 10.30 -7.11 6.55
N ARG A 155 10.55 -7.57 5.32
CA ARG A 155 11.69 -8.43 4.95
C ARG A 155 12.81 -7.65 4.27
N CYS A 156 12.66 -6.34 4.12
CA CYS A 156 13.58 -5.47 3.37
C CYS A 156 13.75 -5.92 1.91
N GLN A 157 12.71 -6.50 1.33
CA GLN A 157 12.59 -6.90 -0.07
C GLN A 157 11.70 -5.88 -0.77
N PHE A 158 12.34 -4.92 -1.45
CA PHE A 158 11.65 -3.88 -2.21
C PHE A 158 11.74 -4.26 -3.70
N GLU A 159 10.67 -4.81 -4.25
CA GLU A 159 10.50 -5.03 -5.69
C GLU A 159 9.91 -3.79 -6.36
#